data_AF-A0A1F4ZWQ4-F1
#
_entry.id   AF-A0A1F4ZWQ4-F1
#
_cell.length_a   1.000
_cell.length_b   1.000
_cell.length_c   1.000
_cell.angle_alpha   90.00
_cell.angle_beta   90.00
_cell.angle_gamma   90.00
#
_symmetry.space_group_name_H-M   'P 1'
#
loop_
_entity.id
_entity.type
_entity.pdbx_description
1 polymer ?
#
loop_
_entity_poly.entity_id
_entity_poly.type
_entity_poly.pdbx_seq_one_letter_code
_entity_poly.pdbx_strand_id
1 'polypeptide(L)'
;MAGKTRIYEKGTVKAVWIEPGTGERIYSKMFDSEPAAVEFARGKQDYVIYSLVRQKKMTDFEWILLPYGRHRIYLKLMKIYWKHKSAVLKLFEIMDR
;
A
#
# COMPACT_ATOMS: atom_id res chain seq x y z
N MET A 1 -24.71 23.71 -0.38
CA MET A 1 -24.06 22.43 -0.01
C MET A 1 -22.59 22.70 0.24
N ALA A 2 -22.13 22.60 1.50
CA ALA A 2 -20.71 22.79 1.82
C ALA A 2 -19.91 21.62 1.25
N GLY A 3 -19.03 21.89 0.29
CA GLY A 3 -18.12 20.88 -0.27
C GLY A 3 -17.21 20.35 0.82
N LYS A 4 -17.20 19.04 1.03
CA LYS A 4 -16.25 18.39 1.95
C LYS A 4 -14.83 18.72 1.49
N THR A 5 -14.10 19.50 2.26
CA THR A 5 -12.67 19.74 2.05
C THR A 5 -11.94 18.40 2.09
N ARG A 6 -11.25 18.05 1.00
CA ARG A 6 -10.36 16.89 0.99
C ARG A 6 -9.12 17.26 1.80
N ILE A 7 -8.96 16.63 2.97
CA ILE A 7 -7.79 16.80 3.82
C ILE A 7 -6.73 15.82 3.33
N TYR A 8 -5.55 16.34 2.99
CA TYR A 8 -4.39 15.53 2.62
C TYR A 8 -3.32 15.74 3.70
N GLU A 9 -2.97 14.67 4.41
CA GLU A 9 -1.87 14.68 5.37
C GLU A 9 -0.53 14.61 4.62
N LYS A 10 0.44 15.44 5.00
CA LYS A 10 1.82 15.39 4.49
C LYS A 10 2.64 14.38 5.30
N GLY A 11 3.70 13.84 4.70
CA GLY A 11 4.65 12.96 5.37
C GLY A 11 5.59 12.29 4.39
N THR A 12 6.70 11.75 4.89
CA THR A 12 7.71 11.01 4.13
C THR A 12 7.58 9.50 4.32
N VAL A 13 6.75 9.04 5.26
CA VAL A 13 6.47 7.63 5.52
C VAL A 13 4.97 7.40 5.43
N LYS A 14 4.56 6.27 4.83
CA LYS A 14 3.17 5.90 4.62
C LYS A 14 2.91 4.49 5.15
N ALA A 15 2.00 4.35 6.10
CA ALA A 15 1.43 3.06 6.45
C ALA A 15 0.20 2.81 5.57
N VAL A 16 0.08 1.63 4.96
CA VAL A 16 -1.05 1.21 4.14
C VAL A 16 -1.59 -0.11 4.68
N TRP A 17 -2.90 -0.24 4.84
CA TRP A 17 -3.55 -1.48 5.27
C TRP A 17 -4.90 -1.68 4.59
N ILE A 18 -5.38 -2.92 4.58
CA ILE A 18 -6.68 -3.28 4.01
C ILE A 18 -7.68 -3.46 5.16
N GLU A 19 -8.91 -2.99 4.97
CA GLU A 19 -10.00 -3.29 5.92
C GLU A 19 -10.35 -4.79 5.84
N PRO A 20 -10.39 -5.51 6.98
CA PRO A 20 -10.75 -6.92 6.99
C PRO A 20 -12.13 -7.16 6.36
N GLY A 21 -12.25 -8.25 5.61
CA GLY A 21 -13.54 -8.77 5.13
C GLY A 21 -13.95 -8.37 3.72
N THR A 22 -13.48 -7.23 3.18
CA THR A 22 -13.84 -6.81 1.81
C THR A 22 -12.69 -6.91 0.82
N GLY A 23 -11.46 -6.60 1.22
CA GLY A 23 -10.32 -6.56 0.29
C GLY A 23 -10.36 -5.41 -0.73
N GLU A 24 -11.48 -4.71 -0.85
CA GLU A 24 -11.73 -3.66 -1.86
C GLU A 24 -11.18 -2.30 -1.46
N ARG A 25 -11.02 -2.05 -0.16
CA ARG A 25 -10.59 -0.75 0.37
C ARG A 25 -9.21 -0.83 0.97
N ILE A 26 -8.32 0.00 0.42
CA ILE A 26 -7.05 0.33 1.07
C ILE A 26 -7.21 1.62 1.88
N TYR A 27 -6.60 1.62 3.05
CA TYR A 27 -6.45 2.79 3.90
C TYR A 27 -4.99 3.12 3.99
N SER A 28 -4.69 4.41 4.11
CA SER A 28 -3.32 4.85 4.35
C SER A 28 -3.27 6.04 5.29
N LYS A 29 -2.18 6.13 6.04
CA LYS A 29 -1.87 7.29 6.87
C LYS A 29 -0.42 7.72 6.66
N MET A 30 -0.21 9.03 6.62
CA MET A 30 1.09 9.65 6.44
C MET A 30 1.75 9.96 7.79
N PHE A 31 3.07 9.84 7.84
CA PHE A 31 3.91 10.09 9.00
C PHE A 31 5.20 10.77 8.55
N ASP A 32 5.82 11.52 9.47
CA ASP A 32 7.14 12.13 9.24
C ASP A 32 8.30 11.20 9.61
N SER A 33 8.02 10.07 10.28
CA SER A 33 9.05 9.12 10.71
C SER A 33 8.59 7.67 10.65
N GLU A 34 9.57 6.78 10.42
CA GLU A 34 9.37 5.34 10.38
C GLU A 34 8.89 4.76 11.73
N PRO A 35 9.48 5.12 12.89
CA PRO A 35 9.02 4.59 14.18
C PRO A 35 7.54 4.91 14.47
N ALA A 36 7.09 6.12 14.15
CA ALA A 36 5.69 6.51 14.35
C ALA A 36 4.74 5.71 13.45
N ALA A 37 5.11 5.49 12.19
CA ALA A 37 4.34 4.68 11.27
C ALA A 37 4.26 3.21 11.73
N VAL A 38 5.38 2.65 12.20
CA VAL A 38 5.46 1.28 12.72
C VAL A 38 4.57 1.14 13.94
N GLU A 39 4.68 2.04 14.91
CA GLU A 39 3.90 1.96 16.15
C GLU A 39 2.40 2.03 15.87
N PHE A 40 1.96 2.97 15.01
CA PHE A 40 0.58 3.05 14.58
C PHE A 40 0.10 1.77 13.87
N ALA A 41 0.92 1.22 12.98
CA ALA A 41 0.51 0.12 12.11
C ALA A 41 0.47 -1.24 12.82
N ARG A 42 1.14 -1.40 13.97
CA ARG A 42 1.13 -2.65 14.78
C ARG A 42 -0.28 -3.13 15.13
N GLY A 43 -1.23 -2.20 15.30
CA GLY A 43 -2.64 -2.53 15.56
C GLY A 43 -3.45 -2.95 14.33
N LYS A 44 -2.83 -3.13 13.16
CA LYS A 44 -3.49 -3.47 11.88
C LYS A 44 -3.10 -4.88 11.44
N GLN A 45 -4.05 -5.64 10.89
CA GLN A 45 -3.84 -7.06 10.54
C GLN A 45 -2.99 -7.25 9.27
N ASP A 46 -3.24 -6.43 8.24
CA ASP A 46 -2.62 -6.57 6.92
C ASP A 46 -2.06 -5.24 6.43
N TYR A 47 -0.99 -4.80 7.09
CA TYR A 47 -0.32 -3.55 6.74
C TYR A 47 1.02 -3.76 6.05
N VAL A 48 1.42 -2.74 5.31
CA VAL A 48 2.76 -2.51 4.79
C VAL A 48 3.16 -1.06 5.07
N ILE A 49 4.46 -0.78 5.09
CA ILE A 49 4.98 0.57 5.31
C ILE A 49 5.88 0.93 4.13
N TYR A 50 5.73 2.15 3.64
CA TYR A 50 6.56 2.73 2.59
C TYR A 50 7.30 3.96 3.11
N SER A 51 8.50 4.20 2.61
CA SER A 51 9.22 5.46 2.76
C SER A 51 9.35 6.15 1.39
N LEU A 52 9.22 7.46 1.38
CA LEU A 52 9.44 8.28 0.19
C LEU A 52 10.93 8.23 -0.14
N VAL A 53 11.26 7.84 -1.36
CA VAL A 53 12.62 7.88 -1.91
C VAL A 53 12.84 9.22 -2.61
N ARG A 54 11.89 9.60 -3.46
CA ARG A 54 12.00 10.78 -4.31
C ARG A 54 10.63 11.33 -4.66
N GLN A 55 10.54 12.65 -4.76
CA GLN A 55 9.39 13.34 -5.34
C GLN A 55 9.89 14.29 -6.43
N LYS A 56 9.44 14.09 -7.68
CA LYS A 56 9.80 14.99 -8.79
C LYS A 56 8.80 16.13 -8.94
N LYS A 57 7.52 15.82 -8.77
CA LYS A 57 6.39 16.76 -8.82
C LYS A 57 5.26 16.23 -7.94
N MET A 58 4.23 17.04 -7.69
CA MET A 58 3.08 16.64 -6.87
C MET A 58 2.27 15.46 -7.41
N THR A 59 2.55 14.98 -8.62
CA THR A 59 1.91 13.82 -9.25
C THR A 59 2.84 12.62 -9.40
N ASP A 60 4.10 12.73 -8.97
CA ASP A 60 5.12 11.69 -9.21
C ASP A 60 5.97 11.48 -7.95
N PHE A 61 5.77 10.31 -7.33
CA PHE A 61 6.39 9.92 -6.08
C PHE A 61 6.96 8.51 -6.22
N GLU A 62 8.21 8.37 -5.82
CA GLU A 62 8.90 7.09 -5.72
C GLU A 62 8.91 6.66 -4.26
N TRP A 63 8.43 5.44 -3.99
CA TRP A 63 8.33 4.87 -2.66
C TRP A 63 9.11 3.56 -2.58
N ILE A 64 9.83 3.36 -1.49
CA ILE A 64 10.43 2.07 -1.14
C ILE A 64 9.58 1.37 -0.09
N LEU A 65 9.36 0.07 -0.28
CA LEU A 65 8.66 -0.77 0.69
C LEU A 65 9.63 -1.15 1.82
N LEU A 66 9.26 -0.83 3.06
CA LEU A 66 10.05 -1.12 4.26
C LEU A 66 9.76 -2.52 4.82
N PRO A 67 10.69 -3.15 5.56
CA PRO A 67 10.61 -4.54 5.99
C PRO A 67 9.65 -4.80 7.17
N TYR A 68 8.44 -4.24 7.13
CA TYR A 68 7.43 -4.35 8.19
C TYR A 68 6.13 -5.03 7.73
N GLY A 69 5.36 -5.52 8.70
CA GLY A 69 4.05 -6.13 8.46
C GLY A 69 4.12 -7.24 7.41
N ARG A 70 3.33 -7.08 6.34
CA ARG A 70 3.22 -8.04 5.23
C ARG A 70 4.27 -7.89 4.14
N HIS A 71 5.33 -7.10 4.35
CA HIS A 71 6.41 -6.87 3.37
C HIS A 71 6.88 -8.14 2.63
N ARG A 72 7.21 -9.21 3.38
CA ARG A 72 7.73 -10.45 2.78
C ARG A 72 6.69 -11.16 1.89
N ILE A 73 5.43 -11.13 2.30
CA ILE A 73 4.32 -11.74 1.55
C ILE A 73 4.09 -10.94 0.27
N TYR A 74 4.02 -9.62 0.38
CA TYR A 74 3.89 -8.72 -0.76
C TYR A 74 4.98 -8.97 -1.81
N LEU A 75 6.25 -9.01 -1.42
CA LEU A 75 7.36 -9.27 -2.34
C LEU A 75 7.27 -10.65 -3.02
N LYS A 76 6.86 -11.69 -2.28
CA LYS A 76 6.67 -13.04 -2.85
C LYS A 76 5.54 -13.06 -3.86
N LEU A 77 4.39 -12.46 -3.54
CA LEU A 77 3.24 -12.38 -4.45
C LEU A 77 3.60 -11.62 -5.73
N MET A 78 4.28 -10.48 -5.61
CA MET A 78 4.73 -9.74 -6.78
C MET A 78 5.71 -10.56 -7.64
N LYS A 79 6.66 -11.26 -7.03
CA LYS A 79 7.58 -12.15 -7.77
C LYS A 79 6.84 -13.25 -8.53
N ILE A 80 5.87 -13.90 -7.89
CA ILE A 80 5.04 -14.94 -8.53
C ILE A 80 4.24 -14.34 -9.69
N TYR A 81 3.55 -13.21 -9.45
CA TYR A 81 2.79 -12.51 -10.47
C TYR A 81 3.65 -12.17 -11.69
N TRP A 82 4.81 -11.54 -11.48
CA TRP A 82 5.69 -11.17 -12.58
C TRP A 82 6.24 -12.38 -13.34
N LYS A 83 6.60 -13.45 -12.64
CA LYS A 83 7.09 -14.69 -13.25
C LYS A 83 6.02 -15.40 -14.10
N HIS A 84 4.76 -15.33 -13.68
CA HIS A 84 3.65 -16.08 -14.28
C HIS A 84 2.55 -15.19 -14.87
N LYS A 85 2.88 -13.94 -15.21
CA LYS A 85 1.92 -12.87 -15.55
C LYS A 85 0.84 -13.33 -16.53
N SER A 86 1.24 -13.94 -17.65
CA SER A 86 0.31 -14.39 -18.69
C SER A 86 -0.66 -15.47 -18.20
N ALA A 87 -0.18 -16.41 -17.38
CA ALA A 87 -1.02 -17.48 -16.83
C ALA A 87 -2.00 -16.94 -15.78
N VAL A 88 -1.56 -16.00 -14.93
CA VAL A 88 -2.41 -15.36 -13.91
C VAL A 88 -3.53 -14.55 -14.56
N LEU A 89 -3.21 -13.74 -15.58
CA LEU A 89 -4.22 -12.96 -16.30
C LEU A 89 -5.26 -13.85 -16.98
N LYS A 90 -4.82 -14.93 -17.64
CA LYS A 90 -5.73 -15.90 -18.26
C LYS A 90 -6.64 -16.59 -17.24
N LEU A 91 -6.15 -16.86 -16.03
CA LEU A 91 -6.95 -17.45 -14.95
C LEU A 91 -8.07 -16.49 -14.52
N PHE A 92 -7.76 -15.20 -14.33
CA PHE A 92 -8.77 -14.20 -13.95
C PHE A 92 -9.85 -14.01 -15.04
N GLU A 93 -9.46 -14.00 -16.32
CA GLU A 93 -10.44 -13.96 -17.43
C GLU A 93 -11.42 -15.14 -17.44
N ILE A 94 -11.02 -16.30 -16.90
CA ILE A 94 -11.90 -17.47 -16.77
C ILE A 94 -12.79 -17.35 -15.53
N MET A 95 -12.28 -16.78 -14.43
CA MET A 95 -13.02 -16.64 -13.17
C MET A 95 -14.08 -15.53 -13.22
N ASP A 96 -13.87 -14.50 -14.05
CA ASP A 96 -14.79 -13.38 -14.23
C ASP A 96 -15.92 -13.66 -15.25
N ARG A 97 -16.00 -14.88 -15.78
CA ARG A 97 -17.06 -15.37 -16.68
C ARG A 97 -18.06 -16.24 -15.95
#